data_AF-A0A956LDP3-F1
#
_entry.id   AF-A0A956LDP3-F1
#
_cell.length_a   1.000
_cell.length_b   1.000
_cell.length_c   1.000
_cell.angle_alpha   90.00
_cell.angle_beta   90.00
_cell.angle_gamma   90.00
#
_symmetry.space_group_name_H-M   'P 1'
#
loop_
_entity.id
_entity.type
_entity.pdbx_description
1 polymer ?
#
loop_
_entity_poly.entity_id
_entity_poly.type
_entity_poly.pdbx_seq_one_letter_code
_entity_poly.pdbx_strand_id
1 'polypeptide(L)'
;MNLSLTTWRASLFVTLGLAVACSGGPGTTETGASSSDSDSDTGNTGSTSDTGNTSVGESTTSGASDPTSGATEGGTGGTTTAGTSATTSATSGETTTATTDPTTEPTTDGTTTGAPLCEGAVDVLQWDGTPSGFVECPNGAILREEAVVCSIEPADDVKCEFAGTCTVDADCNAQPGGQCVIDEFFGECGCVYPGCESDEDCDAGMICDCGVVGQVPQCIPGDCVTNDDCGDYGCRLFDADPDCYMMQVACHGPDDLCYADSECEVGQKCFIQEGVFQCNFGGCAIGRPFLVAGAARTASVRAGAEGWRAVGLRPTRAAEAAAAQVAH
;
A
#
# COMPACT_ATOMS: atom_id res chain seq x y z
N MET A 1 -43.36 2.33 17.94
CA MET A 1 -42.69 1.71 19.10
C MET A 1 -42.35 0.28 18.71
N ASN A 2 -41.21 0.06 18.05
CA ASN A 2 -40.67 -1.27 17.75
C ASN A 2 -39.28 -1.34 18.39
N LEU A 3 -39.10 -2.32 19.27
CA LEU A 3 -37.85 -2.60 19.95
C LEU A 3 -36.90 -3.31 18.98
N SER A 4 -35.75 -2.69 18.74
CA SER A 4 -34.57 -3.27 18.11
C SER A 4 -34.00 -4.38 19.00
N LEU A 5 -33.77 -5.58 18.44
CA LEU A 5 -32.92 -6.61 19.03
C LEU A 5 -31.55 -6.52 18.37
N THR A 6 -30.63 -5.86 19.04
CA THR A 6 -29.20 -5.84 18.73
C THR A 6 -28.57 -7.18 19.11
N THR A 7 -28.03 -7.87 18.11
CA THR A 7 -27.24 -9.08 18.26
C THR A 7 -25.86 -8.72 18.82
N TRP A 8 -25.64 -8.99 20.10
CA TRP A 8 -24.33 -8.91 20.74
C TRP A 8 -23.39 -9.98 20.18
N ARG A 9 -22.33 -9.57 19.46
CA ARG A 9 -21.16 -10.42 19.24
C ARG A 9 -20.17 -10.19 20.37
N ALA A 10 -20.13 -11.13 21.30
CA ALA A 10 -19.09 -11.21 22.33
C ALA A 10 -17.82 -11.79 21.70
N SER A 11 -16.81 -10.94 21.47
CA SER A 11 -15.46 -11.38 21.13
C SER A 11 -14.74 -11.81 22.41
N LEU A 12 -14.43 -13.09 22.47
CA LEU A 12 -13.74 -13.76 23.57
C LEU A 12 -12.23 -13.56 23.41
N PHE A 13 -11.65 -12.61 24.14
CA PHE A 13 -10.19 -12.47 24.22
C PHE A 13 -9.61 -13.55 25.16
N VAL A 14 -8.96 -14.55 24.57
CA VAL A 14 -8.11 -15.50 25.30
C VAL A 14 -6.74 -14.84 25.53
N THR A 15 -6.56 -14.32 26.74
CA THR A 15 -5.26 -13.86 27.25
C THR A 15 -4.47 -15.06 27.77
N LEU A 16 -3.47 -15.49 27.01
CA LEU A 16 -2.47 -16.45 27.50
C LEU A 16 -1.30 -15.68 28.12
N GLY A 17 -1.22 -15.73 29.45
CA GLY A 17 -0.12 -15.15 30.21
C GLY A 17 1.16 -15.98 30.10
N LEU A 18 2.28 -15.32 29.82
CA LEU A 18 3.61 -15.81 30.17
C LEU A 18 4.24 -14.84 31.17
N ALA A 19 4.24 -15.25 32.44
CA ALA A 19 4.97 -14.58 33.51
C ALA A 19 6.42 -15.09 33.52
N VAL A 20 7.38 -14.24 33.15
CA VAL A 20 8.80 -14.42 33.51
C VAL A 20 9.12 -13.43 34.61
N ALA A 21 9.30 -13.97 35.81
CA ALA A 21 9.79 -13.26 36.97
C ALA A 21 11.31 -13.12 36.90
N CYS A 22 11.82 -11.90 36.99
CA CYS A 22 13.16 -11.61 37.50
C CYS A 22 13.10 -10.36 38.38
N SER A 23 13.38 -10.59 39.65
CA SER A 23 13.39 -9.63 40.76
C SER A 23 14.78 -9.04 41.00
N GLY A 24 14.81 -7.74 41.38
CA GLY A 24 15.91 -7.06 42.08
C GLY A 24 16.69 -6.10 41.17
N GLY A 25 16.97 -4.84 41.50
CA GLY A 25 16.84 -4.00 42.70
C GLY A 25 17.62 -2.68 42.41
N PRO A 26 17.48 -1.61 43.21
CA PRO A 26 17.92 -0.26 42.82
C PRO A 26 19.32 0.14 43.32
N GLY A 27 19.95 1.09 42.61
CA GLY A 27 21.21 1.78 42.96
C GLY A 27 22.23 1.67 41.82
N THR A 28 23.01 2.67 41.43
CA THR A 28 23.41 3.96 42.01
C THR A 28 23.95 4.83 40.86
N THR A 29 23.80 6.15 41.01
CA THR A 29 24.46 7.20 40.23
C THR A 29 25.98 7.10 40.33
N GLU A 30 26.72 7.03 39.21
CA GLU A 30 28.10 7.53 39.14
C GLU A 30 28.42 8.09 37.75
N THR A 31 28.97 9.30 37.79
CA THR A 31 29.58 10.09 36.73
C THR A 31 30.93 9.49 36.36
N GLY A 32 31.27 9.39 35.07
CA GLY A 32 32.63 9.01 34.67
C GLY A 32 32.86 9.00 33.16
N ALA A 33 33.49 10.06 32.67
CA ALA A 33 34.13 10.09 31.36
C ALA A 33 35.38 9.20 31.36
N SER A 34 35.63 8.45 30.29
CA SER A 34 36.97 8.21 29.73
C SER A 34 36.89 7.45 28.40
N SER A 35 37.51 8.05 27.40
CA SER A 35 37.99 7.50 26.14
C SER A 35 38.90 6.29 26.33
N SER A 36 38.83 5.31 25.42
CA SER A 36 39.96 4.43 25.07
C SER A 36 39.70 3.75 23.73
N ASP A 37 40.55 4.07 22.76
CA ASP A 37 40.80 3.32 21.55
C ASP A 37 41.19 1.87 21.85
N SER A 38 40.83 0.93 20.98
CA SER A 38 41.50 -0.36 20.88
C SER A 38 41.34 -0.93 19.47
N ASP A 39 42.39 -0.70 18.67
CA ASP A 39 42.78 -1.51 17.54
C ASP A 39 42.79 -2.99 17.90
N SER A 40 42.35 -3.84 16.97
CA SER A 40 42.59 -5.27 16.99
C SER A 40 42.74 -5.79 15.56
N ASP A 41 43.90 -5.48 14.99
CA ASP A 41 44.55 -6.29 13.96
C ASP A 41 45.04 -7.59 14.60
N THR A 42 44.66 -8.75 14.06
CA THR A 42 45.58 -9.88 13.94
C THR A 42 45.06 -10.88 12.90
N GLY A 43 45.95 -11.17 11.94
CA GLY A 43 45.65 -11.86 10.71
C GLY A 43 45.26 -13.33 10.82
N ASN A 44 44.68 -13.83 9.74
CA ASN A 44 44.81 -15.23 9.37
C ASN A 44 45.39 -15.33 7.95
N THR A 45 46.37 -16.20 7.85
CA THR A 45 47.28 -16.45 6.75
C THR A 45 46.68 -17.38 5.70
N GLY A 46 46.85 -17.00 4.43
CA GLY A 46 47.37 -17.88 3.37
C GLY A 46 46.46 -18.97 2.80
N SER A 47 46.10 -18.83 1.52
CA SER A 47 46.33 -19.92 0.56
C SER A 47 46.40 -19.38 -0.86
N THR A 48 47.52 -19.71 -1.51
CA THR A 48 47.93 -19.34 -2.86
C THR A 48 47.44 -20.35 -3.88
N SER A 49 47.20 -19.85 -5.11
CA SER A 49 47.35 -20.53 -6.41
C SER A 49 46.36 -21.66 -6.75
N ASP A 50 45.63 -21.51 -7.87
CA ASP A 50 46.07 -22.18 -9.09
C ASP A 50 45.36 -21.71 -10.36
N THR A 51 46.09 -21.89 -11.46
CA THR A 51 45.87 -21.32 -12.79
C THR A 51 45.55 -22.46 -13.76
N GLY A 52 44.65 -22.24 -14.72
CA GLY A 52 44.46 -23.08 -15.92
C GLY A 52 43.40 -24.18 -15.75
N ASN A 53 42.76 -24.69 -16.79
CA ASN A 53 42.85 -24.47 -18.23
C ASN A 53 41.56 -25.05 -18.88
N THR A 54 41.27 -24.57 -20.08
CA THR A 54 40.30 -25.03 -21.11
C THR A 54 39.92 -26.52 -21.14
N SER A 55 38.67 -26.79 -21.53
CA SER A 55 38.27 -28.00 -22.27
C SER A 55 36.97 -27.76 -23.05
N VAL A 56 37.12 -27.78 -24.37
CA VAL A 56 36.06 -27.90 -25.37
C VAL A 56 35.55 -29.35 -25.35
N GLY A 57 34.24 -29.56 -25.47
CA GLY A 57 33.63 -30.89 -25.51
C GLY A 57 32.23 -30.86 -26.12
N GLU A 58 32.18 -31.02 -27.43
CA GLU A 58 31.01 -31.25 -28.27
C GLU A 58 30.60 -32.74 -28.14
N SER A 59 29.31 -33.03 -27.89
CA SER A 59 28.73 -34.31 -28.31
C SER A 59 27.20 -34.33 -28.24
N THR A 60 26.68 -35.07 -29.20
CA THR A 60 25.35 -35.06 -29.78
C THR A 60 24.35 -36.00 -29.08
N THR A 61 23.13 -35.95 -29.61
CA THR A 61 22.20 -37.06 -29.88
C THR A 61 21.19 -37.50 -28.80
N SER A 62 19.92 -37.21 -29.12
CA SER A 62 18.78 -38.13 -29.22
C SER A 62 18.18 -38.74 -27.95
N GLY A 63 16.91 -38.39 -27.70
CA GLY A 63 16.04 -39.13 -26.79
C GLY A 63 14.59 -38.65 -26.84
N ALA A 64 13.89 -38.95 -27.94
CA ALA A 64 12.44 -38.90 -27.98
C ALA A 64 11.85 -40.02 -27.11
N SER A 65 10.79 -39.75 -26.36
CA SER A 65 9.95 -40.77 -25.74
C SER A 65 8.50 -40.35 -25.88
N ASP A 66 7.74 -41.25 -26.53
CA ASP A 66 6.32 -41.23 -26.83
C ASP A 66 5.41 -41.14 -25.58
N PRO A 67 4.13 -40.74 -25.76
CA PRO A 67 3.15 -40.64 -24.70
C PRO A 67 2.48 -42.00 -24.41
N THR A 68 2.40 -42.38 -23.15
CA THR A 68 1.62 -43.56 -22.73
C THR A 68 0.22 -43.12 -22.29
N SER A 69 -0.76 -43.65 -23.00
CA SER A 69 -2.19 -43.64 -22.73
C SER A 69 -2.52 -44.58 -21.56
N GLY A 70 -3.44 -44.17 -20.69
CA GLY A 70 -3.96 -44.99 -19.60
C GLY A 70 -5.37 -44.57 -19.23
N ALA A 71 -6.36 -45.24 -19.83
CA ALA A 71 -7.74 -45.22 -19.39
C ALA A 71 -7.89 -46.05 -18.11
N THR A 72 -8.77 -45.65 -17.19
CA THR A 72 -9.35 -46.57 -16.20
C THR A 72 -10.79 -46.17 -15.90
N GLU A 73 -11.70 -47.04 -16.32
CA GLU A 73 -13.09 -47.09 -15.90
C GLU A 73 -13.22 -47.74 -14.50
N GLY A 74 -14.25 -47.38 -13.75
CA GLY A 74 -14.95 -48.33 -12.87
C GLY A 74 -15.17 -47.94 -11.40
N GLY A 75 -16.43 -48.02 -10.96
CA GLY A 75 -16.90 -48.04 -9.56
C GLY A 75 -17.85 -46.88 -9.23
N THR A 76 -19.17 -46.95 -9.38
CA THR A 76 -20.21 -47.84 -8.79
C THR A 76 -20.38 -47.70 -7.27
N GLY A 77 -21.51 -47.09 -6.83
CA GLY A 77 -22.29 -47.58 -5.68
C GLY A 77 -22.62 -46.60 -4.53
N GLY A 78 -23.92 -46.49 -4.21
CA GLY A 78 -24.50 -46.00 -2.92
C GLY A 78 -25.08 -44.59 -2.99
N THR A 79 -26.37 -44.30 -3.21
CA THR A 79 -27.67 -44.71 -2.60
C THR A 79 -27.98 -44.09 -1.23
N THR A 80 -29.18 -43.46 -1.15
CA THR A 80 -29.99 -42.99 0.00
C THR A 80 -29.56 -41.64 0.61
N THR A 81 -30.43 -40.67 0.95
CA THR A 81 -31.79 -40.73 1.51
C THR A 81 -32.57 -39.44 1.23
N ALA A 82 -33.89 -39.58 1.07
CA ALA A 82 -34.89 -38.54 0.89
C ALA A 82 -35.05 -37.61 2.11
N GLY A 83 -35.48 -36.37 1.86
CA GLY A 83 -35.85 -35.38 2.88
C GLY A 83 -36.93 -34.42 2.36
N THR A 84 -38.14 -34.93 2.19
CA THR A 84 -39.37 -34.18 1.94
C THR A 84 -39.76 -33.39 3.19
N SER A 85 -40.10 -32.10 3.06
CA SER A 85 -41.14 -31.44 3.87
C SER A 85 -41.57 -30.13 3.24
N ALA A 86 -42.75 -30.17 2.61
CA ALA A 86 -43.58 -29.02 2.36
C ALA A 86 -44.21 -28.55 3.68
N THR A 87 -44.37 -27.24 3.87
CA THR A 87 -45.41 -26.72 4.76
C THR A 87 -46.05 -25.51 4.10
N THR A 88 -47.23 -25.74 3.54
CA THR A 88 -48.25 -24.72 3.28
C THR A 88 -48.94 -24.37 4.60
N SER A 89 -49.22 -23.09 4.82
CA SER A 89 -50.28 -22.66 5.74
C SER A 89 -50.81 -21.30 5.30
N ALA A 90 -52.04 -21.33 4.82
CA ALA A 90 -52.92 -20.20 4.62
C ALA A 90 -53.75 -19.99 5.90
N THR A 91 -54.06 -18.73 6.27
CA THR A 91 -55.24 -18.28 7.05
C THR A 91 -55.26 -16.74 6.95
N SER A 92 -56.16 -16.12 6.17
CA SER A 92 -57.44 -15.51 6.60
C SER A 92 -57.24 -14.59 7.82
N GLY A 93 -57.22 -13.26 7.71
CA GLY A 93 -58.36 -12.42 7.36
C GLY A 93 -58.94 -11.81 8.64
N GLU A 94 -58.58 -10.56 8.96
CA GLU A 94 -59.40 -9.71 9.84
C GLU A 94 -59.28 -8.24 9.41
N THR A 95 -60.45 -7.62 9.30
CA THR A 95 -60.70 -6.24 8.88
C THR A 95 -60.94 -5.40 10.13
N THR A 96 -60.15 -4.35 10.35
CA THR A 96 -60.61 -3.20 11.13
C THR A 96 -60.01 -1.90 10.59
N THR A 97 -60.93 -1.05 10.18
CA THR A 97 -60.83 0.34 9.79
C THR A 97 -60.23 1.21 10.90
N ALA A 98 -59.24 2.05 10.58
CA ALA A 98 -59.04 3.34 11.24
C ALA A 98 -58.29 4.30 10.31
N THR A 99 -59.06 5.27 9.82
CA THR A 99 -58.66 6.53 9.22
C THR A 99 -57.73 7.34 10.14
N THR A 100 -56.58 7.78 9.62
CA THR A 100 -56.10 9.18 9.65
C THR A 100 -54.76 9.29 8.91
N ASP A 101 -54.72 10.16 7.90
CA ASP A 101 -53.50 10.78 7.36
C ASP A 101 -52.62 11.31 8.50
N PRO A 102 -51.29 11.14 8.39
CA PRO A 102 -50.53 12.28 7.90
C PRO A 102 -49.46 11.89 6.87
N THR A 103 -49.30 12.78 5.90
CA THR A 103 -48.11 12.99 5.08
C THR A 103 -46.84 12.69 5.88
N THR A 104 -46.27 11.50 5.67
CA THR A 104 -44.97 11.12 6.21
C THR A 104 -43.97 11.32 5.09
N GLU A 105 -43.33 12.49 5.08
CA GLU A 105 -42.11 12.72 4.31
C GLU A 105 -41.08 11.65 4.71
N PRO A 106 -40.27 11.12 3.76
CA PRO A 106 -39.19 10.22 4.11
C PRO A 106 -38.25 10.95 5.07
N THR A 107 -38.29 10.53 6.33
CA THR A 107 -37.35 11.00 7.36
C THR A 107 -36.03 10.30 7.06
N THR A 108 -35.14 11.01 6.38
CA THR A 108 -33.73 10.68 6.28
C THR A 108 -33.09 10.89 7.66
N ASP A 109 -33.46 10.04 8.63
CA ASP A 109 -32.83 9.96 9.94
C ASP A 109 -31.55 9.12 9.80
N GLY A 110 -30.55 9.74 9.21
CA GLY A 110 -29.14 9.36 9.30
C GLY A 110 -28.39 10.51 9.96
N THR A 111 -28.73 10.84 11.21
CA THR A 111 -27.93 11.78 12.00
C THR A 111 -26.69 11.06 12.51
N THR A 112 -25.69 10.91 11.65
CA THR A 112 -24.29 10.72 12.05
C THR A 112 -23.89 12.00 12.78
N THR A 113 -23.99 11.99 14.10
CA THR A 113 -23.60 13.10 14.97
C THR A 113 -22.09 13.05 15.16
N GLY A 114 -21.36 13.34 14.10
CA GLY A 114 -20.06 13.99 14.15
C GLY A 114 -20.23 15.28 13.37
N ALA A 115 -20.09 16.45 14.01
CA ALA A 115 -20.05 17.70 13.26
C ALA A 115 -18.95 17.54 12.18
N PRO A 116 -19.21 17.91 10.91
CA PRO A 116 -18.32 17.52 9.83
C PRO A 116 -16.95 18.12 10.12
N LEU A 117 -15.95 17.24 10.27
CA LEU A 117 -14.52 17.57 10.36
C LEU A 117 -14.02 18.45 9.20
N CYS A 118 -14.90 18.70 8.23
CA CYS A 118 -14.65 19.25 6.93
C CYS A 118 -15.91 20.03 6.47
N GLU A 119 -16.40 21.03 7.24
CA GLU A 119 -17.55 21.82 6.77
C GLU A 119 -17.22 22.50 5.44
N GLY A 120 -18.01 22.21 4.41
CA GLY A 120 -17.75 22.67 3.05
C GLY A 120 -16.77 21.79 2.27
N ALA A 121 -16.59 20.54 2.68
CA ALA A 121 -15.88 19.53 1.91
C ALA A 121 -16.44 19.40 0.49
N VAL A 122 -15.55 19.06 -0.44
CA VAL A 122 -15.93 18.68 -1.81
C VAL A 122 -15.48 17.24 -2.03
N ASP A 123 -16.37 16.42 -2.57
CA ASP A 123 -16.03 15.03 -2.94
C ASP A 123 -14.84 15.01 -3.90
N VAL A 124 -13.84 14.19 -3.59
CA VAL A 124 -12.83 13.81 -4.55
C VAL A 124 -13.46 12.76 -5.46
N LEU A 125 -13.50 13.05 -6.77
CA LEU A 125 -14.15 12.18 -7.73
C LEU A 125 -13.14 11.20 -8.33
N GLN A 126 -13.61 9.97 -8.57
CA GLN A 126 -12.93 8.98 -9.38
C GLN A 126 -12.92 9.41 -10.85
N TRP A 127 -12.19 8.67 -11.70
CA TRP A 127 -12.05 8.99 -13.13
C TRP A 127 -13.40 9.00 -13.88
N ASP A 128 -14.39 8.24 -13.40
CA ASP A 128 -15.74 8.15 -13.98
C ASP A 128 -16.72 9.23 -13.44
N GLY A 129 -16.25 10.09 -12.53
CA GLY A 129 -17.04 11.15 -11.90
C GLY A 129 -17.87 10.71 -10.70
N THR A 130 -17.76 9.46 -10.25
CA THR A 130 -18.36 9.01 -8.99
C THR A 130 -17.50 9.42 -7.79
N PRO A 131 -18.06 9.53 -6.56
CA PRO A 131 -17.27 9.81 -5.36
C PRO A 131 -16.23 8.71 -5.08
N SER A 132 -15.03 9.09 -4.67
CA SER A 132 -13.94 8.14 -4.33
C SER A 132 -13.96 7.67 -2.87
N GLY A 133 -14.92 8.13 -2.07
CA GLY A 133 -14.93 7.93 -0.61
C GLY A 133 -14.03 8.92 0.14
N PHE A 134 -13.26 9.74 -0.59
CA PHE A 134 -12.49 10.84 -0.03
C PHE A 134 -13.14 12.19 -0.30
N VAL A 135 -12.91 13.13 0.60
CA VAL A 135 -13.34 14.52 0.48
C VAL A 135 -12.16 15.46 0.72
N GLU A 136 -12.12 16.57 -0.02
CA GLU A 136 -11.15 17.64 0.17
C GLU A 136 -11.79 18.78 0.98
N CYS A 137 -11.16 19.10 2.11
CA CYS A 137 -11.58 20.18 2.99
C CYS A 137 -11.16 21.56 2.45
N PRO A 138 -11.82 22.65 2.88
CA PRO A 138 -11.42 24.01 2.48
C PRO A 138 -9.98 24.41 2.85
N ASN A 139 -9.35 23.72 3.81
CA ASN A 139 -7.93 23.90 4.16
C ASN A 139 -6.97 22.98 3.36
N GLY A 140 -7.49 22.20 2.41
CA GLY A 140 -6.72 21.29 1.56
C GLY A 140 -6.35 19.95 2.21
N ALA A 141 -6.85 19.65 3.40
CA ALA A 141 -6.76 18.29 3.93
C ALA A 141 -7.68 17.36 3.14
N ILE A 142 -7.24 16.13 2.90
CA ILE A 142 -8.04 15.09 2.26
C ILE A 142 -8.38 14.04 3.31
N LEU A 143 -9.67 13.77 3.52
CA LEU A 143 -10.17 12.81 4.49
C LEU A 143 -10.88 11.66 3.80
N ARG A 144 -10.82 10.47 4.39
CA ARG A 144 -11.58 9.30 3.95
C ARG A 144 -12.86 9.17 4.77
N GLU A 145 -13.96 9.64 4.21
CA GLU A 145 -15.27 9.58 4.88
C GLU A 145 -15.86 8.17 4.84
N GLU A 146 -15.77 7.50 3.70
CA GLU A 146 -16.39 6.20 3.48
C GLU A 146 -15.47 5.28 2.67
N ALA A 147 -15.52 3.98 2.95
CA ALA A 147 -14.93 2.97 2.08
C ALA A 147 -15.89 2.71 0.92
N VAL A 148 -15.43 2.95 -0.31
CA VAL A 148 -16.24 2.78 -1.52
C VAL A 148 -15.58 1.78 -2.47
N VAL A 149 -16.38 1.28 -3.41
CA VAL A 149 -15.89 0.47 -4.51
C VAL A 149 -15.22 1.38 -5.54
N CYS A 150 -13.99 1.07 -5.91
CA CYS A 150 -13.22 1.83 -6.87
C CYS A 150 -13.61 1.44 -8.30
N SER A 151 -13.85 2.45 -9.12
CA SER A 151 -14.02 2.33 -10.55
C SER A 151 -12.67 2.07 -11.19
N ILE A 152 -12.52 0.89 -11.77
CA ILE A 152 -11.36 0.54 -12.57
C ILE A 152 -11.66 0.92 -14.02
N GLU A 153 -10.75 1.66 -14.66
CA GLU A 153 -10.88 1.98 -16.08
C GLU A 153 -10.96 0.66 -16.87
N PRO A 154 -12.01 0.46 -17.70
CA PRO A 154 -12.10 -0.74 -18.49
C PRO A 154 -10.85 -0.83 -19.37
N ALA A 155 -10.26 -2.01 -19.37
CA ALA A 155 -9.25 -2.42 -20.31
C ALA A 155 -9.60 -1.94 -21.73
N ASP A 156 -8.78 -1.05 -22.28
CA ASP A 156 -8.82 -0.79 -23.71
C ASP A 156 -8.31 -2.06 -24.39
N ASP A 157 -8.99 -2.56 -25.43
CA ASP A 157 -8.55 -3.73 -26.21
C ASP A 157 -7.26 -3.45 -27.03
N VAL A 158 -6.28 -2.76 -26.43
CA VAL A 158 -4.98 -2.46 -27.00
C VAL A 158 -4.25 -3.77 -27.19
N LYS A 159 -3.89 -4.01 -28.44
CA LYS A 159 -3.06 -5.15 -28.80
C LYS A 159 -1.61 -4.80 -28.55
N CYS A 160 -0.98 -5.54 -27.67
CA CYS A 160 0.46 -5.49 -27.49
C CYS A 160 1.12 -6.38 -28.55
N GLU A 161 1.85 -5.76 -29.49
CA GLU A 161 2.47 -6.45 -30.64
C GLU A 161 3.88 -7.02 -30.34
N PHE A 162 4.37 -6.84 -29.12
CA PHE A 162 5.70 -7.30 -28.71
C PHE A 162 5.67 -8.72 -28.14
N ALA A 163 6.84 -9.34 -28.00
CA ALA A 163 6.94 -10.62 -27.29
C ALA A 163 6.61 -10.39 -25.80
N GLY A 164 5.89 -11.32 -25.16
CA GLY A 164 5.50 -11.16 -23.76
C GLY A 164 4.52 -12.22 -23.26
N THR A 165 3.97 -11.98 -22.07
CA THR A 165 3.03 -12.90 -21.39
C THR A 165 1.57 -12.66 -21.76
N CYS A 166 1.26 -11.53 -22.39
CA CYS A 166 -0.08 -11.15 -22.86
C CYS A 166 -0.01 -10.53 -24.26
N THR A 167 -1.14 -10.55 -24.95
CA THR A 167 -1.32 -9.89 -26.25
C THR A 167 -2.45 -8.87 -26.24
N VAL A 168 -3.44 -9.06 -25.35
CA VAL A 168 -4.56 -8.16 -25.09
C VAL A 168 -4.87 -8.18 -23.60
N ASP A 169 -5.57 -7.17 -23.11
CA ASP A 169 -5.98 -7.06 -21.70
C ASP A 169 -6.79 -8.27 -21.22
N ALA A 170 -7.59 -8.89 -22.10
CA ALA A 170 -8.33 -10.12 -21.79
C ALA A 170 -7.42 -11.31 -21.39
N ASP A 171 -6.13 -11.29 -21.76
CA ASP A 171 -5.15 -12.28 -21.32
C ASP A 171 -4.74 -12.07 -19.85
N CYS A 172 -4.98 -10.87 -19.29
CA CYS A 172 -4.61 -10.44 -17.95
C CYS A 172 -5.78 -10.56 -16.96
N ASN A 173 -6.20 -11.79 -16.71
CA ASN A 173 -7.37 -12.08 -15.87
C ASN A 173 -7.04 -12.60 -14.46
N ALA A 174 -5.78 -12.51 -14.02
CA ALA A 174 -5.40 -12.98 -12.69
C ALA A 174 -6.00 -12.10 -11.57
N GLN A 175 -6.27 -10.83 -11.84
CA GLN A 175 -6.95 -9.89 -10.96
C GLN A 175 -7.89 -8.98 -11.79
N PRO A 176 -8.92 -8.38 -11.18
CA PRO A 176 -9.77 -7.39 -11.83
C PRO A 176 -8.96 -6.27 -12.46
N GLY A 177 -9.41 -5.79 -13.62
CA GLY A 177 -8.79 -4.65 -14.29
C GLY A 177 -7.47 -4.92 -15.00
N GLY A 178 -6.97 -6.15 -15.06
CA GLY A 178 -5.66 -6.41 -15.66
C GLY A 178 -5.53 -5.88 -17.10
N GLN A 179 -4.46 -5.13 -17.34
CA GLN A 179 -4.12 -4.49 -18.61
C GLN A 179 -2.86 -5.11 -19.18
N CYS A 180 -2.85 -5.32 -20.50
CA CYS A 180 -1.68 -5.80 -21.23
C CYS A 180 -0.89 -4.61 -21.76
N VAL A 181 0.12 -4.18 -20.99
CA VAL A 181 0.94 -3.01 -21.31
C VAL A 181 2.34 -3.42 -21.74
N ILE A 182 3.00 -2.54 -22.50
CA ILE A 182 4.42 -2.70 -22.82
C ILE A 182 5.20 -2.27 -21.58
N ASP A 183 6.02 -3.16 -21.03
CA ASP A 183 7.02 -2.78 -20.04
C ASP A 183 8.03 -1.83 -20.70
N GLU A 184 8.06 -0.57 -20.26
CA GLU A 184 8.91 0.46 -20.89
C GLU A 184 10.41 0.15 -20.77
N PHE A 185 10.80 -0.70 -19.81
CA PHE A 185 12.19 -1.00 -19.54
C PHE A 185 12.75 -2.12 -20.43
N PHE A 186 11.97 -3.19 -20.63
CA PHE A 186 12.34 -4.36 -21.42
C PHE A 186 11.74 -4.37 -22.83
N GLY A 187 10.69 -3.58 -23.08
CA GLY A 187 9.96 -3.56 -24.35
C GLY A 187 9.18 -4.84 -24.61
N GLU A 188 8.79 -5.55 -23.54
CA GLU A 188 8.02 -6.80 -23.58
C GLU A 188 6.59 -6.56 -23.08
N CYS A 189 5.63 -7.33 -23.58
CA CYS A 189 4.24 -7.25 -23.11
C CYS A 189 4.09 -7.96 -21.77
N GLY A 190 3.53 -7.26 -20.78
CA GLY A 190 3.27 -7.80 -19.45
C GLY A 190 1.89 -7.42 -18.95
N CYS A 191 1.29 -8.29 -18.14
CA CYS A 191 0.08 -7.96 -17.41
C CYS A 191 0.42 -7.05 -16.23
N VAL A 192 -0.16 -5.87 -16.22
CA VAL A 192 -0.19 -4.96 -15.07
C VAL A 192 -1.61 -4.95 -14.53
N TYR A 193 -1.75 -5.05 -13.21
CA TYR A 193 -3.04 -5.04 -12.55
C TYR A 193 -3.20 -3.69 -11.85
N PRO A 194 -4.18 -2.86 -12.25
CA PRO A 194 -4.44 -1.56 -11.65
C PRO A 194 -5.04 -1.75 -10.26
N GLY A 195 -4.16 -1.97 -9.28
CA GLY A 195 -4.42 -2.01 -7.85
C GLY A 195 -5.64 -2.83 -7.41
N CYS A 196 -6.60 -2.14 -6.80
CA CYS A 196 -7.67 -2.70 -5.97
C CYS A 196 -9.05 -2.17 -6.39
N GLU A 197 -10.09 -2.98 -6.22
CA GLU A 197 -11.49 -2.58 -6.41
C GLU A 197 -12.13 -2.17 -5.07
N SER A 198 -11.59 -2.69 -3.97
CA SER A 198 -12.07 -2.51 -2.61
C SER A 198 -10.92 -2.65 -1.60
N ASP A 199 -11.16 -2.29 -0.34
CA ASP A 199 -10.16 -2.47 0.73
C ASP A 199 -9.85 -3.95 0.97
N GLU A 200 -10.80 -4.85 0.69
CA GLU A 200 -10.63 -6.29 0.80
C GLU A 200 -9.64 -6.88 -0.20
N ASP A 201 -9.33 -6.17 -1.29
CA ASP A 201 -8.31 -6.57 -2.26
C ASP A 201 -6.89 -6.25 -1.78
N CYS A 202 -6.77 -5.43 -0.73
CA CYS A 202 -5.50 -5.02 -0.16
C CYS A 202 -5.05 -5.92 1.00
N ASP A 203 -3.73 -5.98 1.22
CA ASP A 203 -3.17 -6.68 2.37
C ASP A 203 -3.61 -6.02 3.69
N ALA A 204 -3.57 -6.78 4.79
CA ALA A 204 -3.93 -6.25 6.11
C ALA A 204 -3.10 -5.02 6.49
N GLY A 205 -3.77 -3.94 6.90
CA GLY A 205 -3.14 -2.64 7.21
C GLY A 205 -2.98 -1.72 5.99
N MET A 206 -3.60 -2.06 4.87
CA MET A 206 -3.65 -1.25 3.65
C MET A 206 -5.11 -0.98 3.29
N ILE A 207 -5.36 0.10 2.55
CA ILE A 207 -6.66 0.48 2.01
C ILE A 207 -6.54 0.81 0.52
N CYS A 208 -7.66 0.75 -0.20
CA CYS A 208 -7.73 1.18 -1.58
C CYS A 208 -8.02 2.69 -1.67
N ASP A 209 -7.15 3.43 -2.35
CA ASP A 209 -7.25 4.89 -2.48
C ASP A 209 -8.21 5.36 -3.60
N CYS A 210 -8.77 4.42 -4.38
CA CYS A 210 -9.59 4.68 -5.57
C CYS A 210 -9.02 5.73 -6.54
N GLY A 211 -7.68 5.82 -6.65
CA GLY A 211 -7.01 6.74 -7.56
C GLY A 211 -6.92 8.17 -7.07
N VAL A 212 -7.10 8.43 -5.76
CA VAL A 212 -6.91 9.78 -5.20
C VAL A 212 -5.45 10.23 -5.25
N VAL A 213 -4.49 9.31 -5.08
CA VAL A 213 -3.05 9.59 -5.12
C VAL A 213 -2.48 9.51 -6.54
N GLY A 214 -3.29 9.07 -7.51
CA GLY A 214 -2.85 8.81 -8.88
C GLY A 214 -3.98 8.95 -9.89
N GLN A 215 -3.97 8.10 -10.91
CA GLN A 215 -5.10 7.96 -11.85
C GLN A 215 -5.73 6.56 -11.77
N VAL A 216 -5.03 5.63 -11.11
CA VAL A 216 -5.45 4.25 -10.97
C VAL A 216 -5.58 3.93 -9.48
N PRO A 217 -6.58 3.13 -9.08
CA PRO A 217 -6.67 2.62 -7.72
C PRO A 217 -5.38 1.91 -7.31
N GLN A 218 -4.94 2.10 -6.07
CA GLN A 218 -3.78 1.43 -5.50
C GLN A 218 -3.97 1.20 -3.99
N CYS A 219 -3.36 0.13 -3.49
CA CYS A 219 -3.32 -0.15 -2.07
C CYS A 219 -2.27 0.73 -1.40
N ILE A 220 -2.70 1.60 -0.48
CA ILE A 220 -1.83 2.46 0.34
C ILE A 220 -1.88 2.02 1.81
N PRO A 221 -0.78 2.19 2.58
CA PRO A 221 -0.80 1.93 4.01
C PRO A 221 -1.83 2.79 4.74
N GLY A 222 -2.50 2.20 5.74
CA GLY A 222 -3.51 2.89 6.52
C GLY A 222 -3.58 2.44 7.97
N ASP A 223 -3.48 3.39 8.90
CA ASP A 223 -3.77 3.18 10.32
C ASP A 223 -5.28 3.30 10.64
N CYS A 224 -6.07 3.73 9.65
CA CYS A 224 -7.53 3.86 9.69
C CYS A 224 -8.12 3.50 8.32
N VAL A 225 -9.38 3.06 8.30
CA VAL A 225 -10.12 2.74 7.08
C VAL A 225 -11.05 3.89 6.72
N THR A 226 -11.72 4.50 7.69
CA THR A 226 -12.63 5.64 7.50
C THR A 226 -12.55 6.60 8.69
N ASN A 227 -13.19 7.76 8.58
CA ASN A 227 -13.31 8.72 9.70
C ASN A 227 -13.90 8.09 10.97
N ASP A 228 -14.79 7.10 10.85
CA ASP A 228 -15.38 6.42 12.01
C ASP A 228 -14.35 5.70 12.89
N ASP A 229 -13.21 5.29 12.33
CA ASP A 229 -12.12 4.66 13.08
C ASP A 229 -11.37 5.65 13.99
N CYS A 230 -11.50 6.95 13.70
CA CYS A 230 -10.78 8.04 14.37
C CYS A 230 -11.65 8.81 15.37
N GLY A 231 -12.91 8.41 15.57
CA GLY A 231 -13.83 9.02 16.52
C GLY A 231 -14.26 10.44 16.12
N ASP A 232 -13.99 11.44 16.96
CA ASP A 232 -14.29 12.84 16.66
C ASP A 232 -13.27 13.47 15.68
N TYR A 233 -12.27 12.70 15.23
CA TYR A 233 -11.23 13.12 14.29
C TYR A 233 -11.36 12.40 12.94
N GLY A 234 -10.60 12.83 11.95
CA GLY A 234 -10.67 12.30 10.58
C GLY A 234 -9.54 11.32 10.26
N CYS A 235 -9.84 10.35 9.40
CA CYS A 235 -8.86 9.49 8.74
C CYS A 235 -8.28 10.26 7.56
N ARG A 236 -7.11 10.84 7.75
CA ARG A 236 -6.52 11.81 6.83
C ARG A 236 -5.50 11.14 5.91
N LEU A 237 -5.58 11.45 4.62
CA LEU A 237 -4.55 11.16 3.63
C LEU A 237 -3.39 12.16 3.72
N PHE A 238 -2.16 11.66 3.75
CA PHE A 238 -0.95 12.47 3.80
C PHE A 238 0.22 11.81 3.06
N ASP A 239 1.22 12.60 2.69
CA ASP A 239 2.50 12.10 2.15
C ASP A 239 3.43 11.78 3.31
N ALA A 240 3.72 10.50 3.55
CA ALA A 240 4.54 10.06 4.66
C ALA A 240 6.04 10.36 4.46
N ASP A 241 6.47 10.59 3.22
CA ASP A 241 7.79 11.10 2.89
C ASP A 241 7.62 12.26 1.90
N PRO A 242 7.42 13.50 2.39
CA PRO A 242 6.96 14.55 1.52
C PRO A 242 7.90 14.81 0.35
N ASP A 243 7.31 14.96 -0.83
CA ASP A 243 7.93 15.05 -2.16
C ASP A 243 8.34 13.69 -2.77
N CYS A 244 8.15 12.57 -2.05
CA CYS A 244 8.34 11.22 -2.57
C CYS A 244 7.02 10.55 -2.97
N TYR A 245 5.88 11.18 -2.70
CA TYR A 245 4.55 10.65 -3.02
C TYR A 245 4.28 9.29 -2.33
N MET A 246 4.79 9.12 -1.11
CA MET A 246 4.59 7.92 -0.29
C MET A 246 3.32 8.10 0.54
N MET A 247 2.18 8.06 -0.14
CA MET A 247 0.90 8.40 0.47
C MET A 247 0.41 7.32 1.42
N GLN A 248 -0.18 7.73 2.54
CA GLN A 248 -0.74 6.88 3.58
C GLN A 248 -1.95 7.56 4.21
N VAL A 249 -2.78 6.80 4.93
CA VAL A 249 -3.83 7.37 5.79
C VAL A 249 -3.56 7.11 7.26
N ALA A 250 -3.89 8.07 8.11
CA ALA A 250 -3.83 7.91 9.55
C ALA A 250 -4.84 8.83 10.25
N CYS A 251 -5.21 8.46 11.47
CA CYS A 251 -6.06 9.31 12.28
C CYS A 251 -5.33 10.58 12.68
N HIS A 252 -5.96 11.72 12.43
CA HIS A 252 -5.62 12.95 13.12
C HIS A 252 -6.09 12.87 14.58
N GLY A 253 -5.47 13.62 15.49
CA GLY A 253 -5.76 13.63 16.92
C GLY A 253 -5.57 15.00 17.57
N PRO A 254 -5.81 15.12 18.88
CA PRO A 254 -5.69 16.40 19.60
C PRO A 254 -4.25 16.86 19.80
N ASP A 255 -3.29 15.94 19.77
CA ASP A 255 -1.87 16.21 20.00
C ASP A 255 -1.12 16.64 18.72
N ASP A 256 -1.81 16.62 17.58
CA ASP A 256 -1.28 17.05 16.30
C ASP A 256 -1.08 18.57 16.25
N LEU A 257 0.03 18.98 15.65
CA LEU A 257 0.44 20.38 15.54
C LEU A 257 -0.06 21.05 14.25
N CYS A 258 -0.53 20.25 13.29
CA CYS A 258 -1.10 20.72 12.04
C CYS A 258 -2.12 19.71 11.50
N TYR A 259 -3.13 20.23 10.82
CA TYR A 259 -4.16 19.43 10.15
C TYR A 259 -3.96 19.36 8.64
N ALA A 260 -3.39 20.41 8.04
CA ALA A 260 -3.17 20.51 6.60
C ALA A 260 -1.87 21.26 6.28
N ASP A 261 -1.35 21.07 5.07
CA ASP A 261 -0.15 21.78 4.59
C ASP A 261 -0.29 23.31 4.64
N SER A 262 -1.52 23.83 4.48
CA SER A 262 -1.80 25.27 4.54
C SER A 262 -1.54 25.90 5.91
N GLU A 263 -1.45 25.09 6.96
CA GLU A 263 -1.20 25.53 8.33
C GLU A 263 0.30 25.64 8.64
N CYS A 264 1.15 25.11 7.75
CA CYS A 264 2.60 25.12 7.92
C CYS A 264 3.26 26.34 7.27
N GLU A 265 4.49 26.64 7.70
CA GLU A 265 5.27 27.71 7.07
C GLU A 265 5.62 27.35 5.61
N VAL A 266 5.94 28.36 4.80
CA VAL A 266 6.28 28.17 3.38
C VAL A 266 7.45 27.18 3.24
N GLY A 267 7.21 26.07 2.54
CA GLY A 267 8.19 25.01 2.31
C GLY A 267 8.14 23.87 3.32
N GLN A 268 7.28 23.96 4.34
CA GLN A 268 6.98 22.85 5.23
C GLN A 268 5.73 22.10 4.75
N LYS A 269 5.63 20.85 5.19
CA LYS A 269 4.53 19.92 4.93
C LYS A 269 4.02 19.38 6.25
N CYS A 270 2.72 19.09 6.31
CA CYS A 270 2.09 18.53 7.49
C CYS A 270 2.01 17.00 7.36
N PHE A 271 2.93 16.29 8.01
CA PHE A 271 3.00 14.82 7.97
C PHE A 271 3.35 14.26 9.34
N ILE A 272 3.21 12.94 9.50
CA ILE A 272 3.47 12.28 10.78
C ILE A 272 4.97 12.19 11.04
N GLN A 273 5.40 12.66 12.21
CA GLN A 273 6.73 12.42 12.74
C GLN A 273 6.60 12.11 14.23
N GLU A 274 7.24 11.03 14.69
CA GLU A 274 7.15 10.57 16.08
C GLU A 274 5.69 10.27 16.54
N GLY A 275 4.81 9.92 15.61
CA GLY A 275 3.42 9.54 15.89
C GLY A 275 2.43 10.70 15.99
N VAL A 276 2.85 11.93 15.67
CA VAL A 276 1.97 13.11 15.59
C VAL A 276 2.17 13.83 14.27
N PHE A 277 1.11 14.44 13.73
CA PHE A 277 1.21 15.33 12.59
C PHE A 277 1.91 16.62 13.00
N GLN A 278 3.00 16.96 12.31
CA GLN A 278 3.72 18.19 12.56
C GLN A 278 4.29 18.81 11.28
N CYS A 279 4.40 20.13 11.30
CA CYS A 279 5.00 20.88 10.22
C CYS A 279 6.52 20.65 10.20
N ASN A 280 7.02 20.00 9.16
CA ASN A 280 8.45 19.84 8.96
C ASN A 280 8.82 20.08 7.49
N PHE A 281 10.08 20.39 7.24
CA PHE A 281 10.62 20.40 5.89
C PHE A 281 10.66 18.96 5.40
N GLY A 282 9.66 18.63 4.60
CA GLY A 282 9.72 17.50 3.69
C GLY A 282 10.91 17.60 2.76
N GLY A 283 11.33 16.47 2.22
CA GLY A 283 12.48 16.47 1.34
C GLY A 283 12.80 15.09 0.87
N CYS A 284 12.06 14.66 -0.14
CA CYS A 284 12.51 13.62 -1.04
C CYS A 284 13.78 14.10 -1.75
N ALA A 285 14.94 13.81 -1.16
CA ALA A 285 16.23 14.23 -1.70
C ALA A 285 16.64 13.35 -2.90
N ILE A 286 15.71 13.00 -3.79
CA ILE A 286 16.02 12.29 -5.04
C ILE A 286 16.85 13.23 -5.91
N GLY A 287 18.14 12.90 -6.05
CA GLY A 287 19.05 13.59 -6.96
C GLY A 287 19.58 14.94 -6.47
N ARG A 288 19.36 15.36 -5.21
CA ARG A 288 20.14 16.50 -4.67
C ARG A 288 21.61 16.10 -4.64
N PRO A 289 22.49 16.80 -5.39
CA PRO A 289 23.89 16.41 -5.46
C PRO A 289 24.53 16.51 -4.09
N PHE A 290 25.29 15.50 -3.68
CA PHE A 290 26.11 15.61 -2.48
C PHE A 290 27.01 16.85 -2.60
N LEU A 291 26.97 17.70 -1.57
CA LEU A 291 27.91 18.79 -1.45
C LEU A 291 29.22 18.22 -0.89
N VAL A 292 30.33 18.39 -1.61
CA VAL A 292 31.67 18.07 -1.10
C VAL A 292 32.42 19.37 -0.96
N ALA A 293 32.71 19.76 0.29
CA ALA A 293 33.28 21.06 0.65
C ALA A 293 32.42 22.27 0.17
N GLY A 294 31.11 22.20 0.38
CA GLY A 294 30.17 23.28 0.02
C GLY A 294 29.89 23.42 -1.49
N ALA A 295 30.51 22.60 -2.33
CA ALA A 295 30.27 22.59 -3.77
C ALA A 295 29.48 21.34 -4.18
N ALA A 296 28.42 21.54 -4.96
CA ALA A 296 27.65 20.44 -5.54
C ALA A 296 28.55 19.58 -6.42
N ARG A 297 28.63 18.29 -6.11
CA ARG A 297 29.26 17.29 -6.99
C ARG A 297 28.20 16.71 -7.90
N THR A 298 27.87 17.47 -8.94
CA THR A 298 27.10 16.94 -10.06
C THR A 298 28.05 16.23 -11.01
N ALA A 299 27.62 15.12 -11.59
CA ALA A 299 28.24 14.66 -12.83
C ALA A 299 28.08 15.78 -13.87
N SER A 300 29.14 16.08 -14.62
CA SER A 300 29.04 17.07 -15.70
C SER A 300 27.91 16.67 -16.64
N VAL A 301 26.95 17.57 -16.88
CA VAL A 301 25.89 17.34 -17.87
C VAL A 301 26.56 17.19 -19.23
N ARG A 302 26.72 15.96 -19.71
CA ARG A 302 27.09 15.72 -21.11
C ARG A 302 25.83 15.80 -21.94
N ALA A 303 25.84 16.63 -22.97
CA ALA A 303 24.76 16.67 -23.94
C ALA A 303 24.63 15.31 -24.66
N GLY A 304 23.41 14.77 -24.69
CA GLY A 304 23.06 13.55 -25.42
C GLY A 304 22.86 12.31 -24.53
N ALA A 305 22.01 11.39 -25.00
CA ALA A 305 21.60 10.16 -24.31
C ALA A 305 22.77 9.22 -23.94
N GLU A 306 23.92 9.35 -24.60
CA GLU A 306 25.10 8.50 -24.37
C GLU A 306 25.96 8.93 -23.18
N GLY A 307 25.71 10.10 -22.58
CA GLY A 307 26.50 10.62 -21.46
C GLY A 307 26.59 9.63 -20.28
N TRP A 308 25.51 8.91 -20.01
CA TRP A 308 25.41 7.92 -18.92
C TRP A 308 26.08 6.57 -19.26
N ARG A 309 26.28 6.27 -20.55
CA ARG A 309 26.86 5.01 -21.05
C ARG A 309 28.36 5.11 -21.36
N ALA A 310 28.95 6.30 -21.21
CA ALA A 310 30.35 6.53 -21.55
C ALA A 310 31.28 5.73 -20.61
N VAL A 311 31.96 4.73 -21.18
CA VAL A 311 33.02 3.97 -20.53
C VAL A 311 34.13 4.95 -20.11
N GLY A 312 34.30 5.17 -18.81
CA GLY A 312 35.28 6.12 -18.25
C GLY A 312 34.76 7.02 -17.13
N LEU A 313 33.45 7.02 -16.85
CA LEU A 313 32.84 7.73 -15.73
C LEU A 313 32.76 6.92 -14.42
N ARG A 314 33.38 5.74 -14.36
CA ARG A 314 33.52 5.03 -13.10
C ARG A 314 34.38 5.88 -12.16
N PRO A 315 33.94 6.18 -10.94
CA PRO A 315 34.82 6.77 -9.93
C PRO A 315 36.09 5.93 -9.88
N THR A 316 37.22 6.56 -10.12
CA THR A 316 38.49 5.87 -9.90
C THR A 316 38.66 5.77 -8.39
N ARG A 317 39.21 4.65 -7.88
CA ARG A 317 39.51 4.51 -6.45
C ARG A 317 40.37 5.66 -5.90
N ALA A 318 41.14 6.33 -6.76
CA ALA A 318 41.90 7.52 -6.41
C ALA A 318 41.01 8.74 -6.09
N ALA A 319 39.89 8.93 -6.80
CA ALA A 319 38.92 9.98 -6.51
C ALA A 319 38.12 9.69 -5.23
N GLU A 320 37.80 8.43 -4.95
CA GLU A 320 37.17 8.02 -3.68
C GLU A 320 38.11 8.23 -2.49
N ALA A 321 39.38 7.85 -2.60
CA ALA A 321 40.38 8.03 -1.55
C ALA A 321 40.63 9.51 -1.22
N ALA A 322 40.59 10.40 -2.23
CA ALA A 322 40.75 11.84 -2.02
C ALA A 322 39.53 12.48 -1.32
N ALA A 323 38.32 11.97 -1.55
CA ALA A 323 37.12 12.47 -0.88
C ALA A 323 37.07 12.04 0.59
N ALA A 324 37.54 10.83 0.92
CA ALA A 324 37.59 10.31 2.29
C ALA A 324 38.56 11.11 3.20
N GLN A 325 39.64 11.69 2.64
CA GLN A 325 40.62 12.45 3.42
C GLN A 325 40.16 13.87 3.82
N VAL A 326 39.07 14.38 3.25
CA VAL A 326 38.54 15.73 3.52
C VAL A 326 37.42 15.69 4.58
N ALA A 327 36.98 14.50 5.00
CA ALA A 327 35.87 14.31 5.94
C ALA A 327 36.29 14.20 7.42
N HIS A 328 37.57 14.43 7.75
CA HIS A 328 38.11 14.57 9.10
C HIS A 328 38.69 15.97 9.31
#